data_AF-A0A081AUE9-F1
#
_entry.id   AF-A0A081AUE9-F1
#
_cell.length_a   1.000
_cell.length_b   1.000
_cell.length_c   1.000
_cell.angle_alpha   90.00
_cell.angle_beta   90.00
_cell.angle_gamma   90.00
#
_symmetry.space_group_name_H-M   'P 1'
#
loop_
_entity.id
_entity.type
_entity.pdbx_description
1 polymer ?
#
loop_
_entity_poly.entity_id
_entity_poly.type
_entity_poly.pdbx_seq_one_letter_code
_entity_poly.pdbx_strand_id
1 'polypeptide(L)'
;MTNTDEMMKHTETRQILTELQKAFEHDVGMGGLQGVEALVEQLRRYSLYFSDPQMHLQRVEELVPGVVTATARLKLMVSEFTLRCVFPHLEKPKNGGEDEEDIYRSLRKKLLGKQLDCRCKVVFLMNEESGRVARLEVCIDVVGSLLQLLRDTIDASNVLDNALLTQDCVVGDLTDHPQFENLAAQ
;
A
#
# COMPACT_ATOMS: atom_id res chain seq x y z
N MET A 1 8.41 -16.28 -7.36
CA MET A 1 8.74 -16.05 -8.78
C MET A 1 7.58 -16.28 -9.77
N THR A 2 6.42 -16.83 -9.36
CA THR A 2 5.44 -17.40 -10.30
C THR A 2 4.35 -16.45 -10.83
N ASN A 3 4.33 -15.17 -10.43
CA ASN A 3 3.06 -14.43 -10.40
C ASN A 3 3.13 -12.99 -10.95
N THR A 4 4.33 -12.47 -11.23
CA THR A 4 4.53 -11.36 -12.18
C THR A 4 4.14 -11.79 -13.60
N ASP A 5 4.41 -13.06 -13.94
CA ASP A 5 3.96 -13.68 -15.20
C ASP A 5 2.44 -13.73 -15.35
N GLU A 6 1.68 -13.79 -14.25
CA GLU A 6 0.21 -13.81 -14.33
C GLU A 6 -0.38 -12.44 -14.67
N MET A 7 0.22 -11.35 -14.17
CA MET A 7 -0.16 -9.99 -14.59
C MET A 7 0.10 -9.73 -16.08
N MET A 8 1.11 -10.40 -16.63
CA MET A 8 1.48 -10.32 -18.05
C MET A 8 0.51 -11.08 -18.98
N LYS A 9 -0.45 -11.85 -18.43
CA LYS A 9 -1.46 -12.58 -19.22
C LYS A 9 -2.49 -11.65 -19.87
N HIS A 10 -2.71 -10.46 -19.31
CA HIS A 10 -3.62 -9.46 -19.86
C HIS A 10 -2.85 -8.42 -20.68
N THR A 11 -3.12 -8.35 -21.99
CA THR A 11 -2.39 -7.51 -22.95
C THR A 11 -2.35 -6.03 -22.56
N GLU A 12 -3.47 -5.50 -22.06
CA GLU A 12 -3.58 -4.10 -21.61
C GLU A 12 -2.72 -3.84 -20.37
N THR A 13 -2.78 -4.71 -19.35
CA THR A 13 -1.96 -4.63 -18.15
C THR A 13 -0.47 -4.67 -18.49
N ARG A 14 -0.06 -5.56 -19.40
CA ARG A 14 1.34 -5.64 -19.86
C ARG A 14 1.79 -4.36 -20.55
N GLN A 15 0.95 -3.76 -21.38
CA GLN A 15 1.27 -2.50 -22.06
C GLN A 15 1.44 -1.36 -21.05
N ILE A 16 0.50 -1.22 -20.11
CA ILE A 16 0.58 -0.19 -19.06
C ILE A 16 1.87 -0.36 -18.24
N LEU A 17 2.20 -1.57 -17.81
CA LEU A 17 3.44 -1.84 -17.07
C LEU A 17 4.69 -1.54 -17.88
N THR A 18 4.69 -1.85 -19.18
CA THR A 18 5.84 -1.57 -20.06
C THR A 18 6.07 -0.08 -20.22
N GLU A 19 5.00 0.72 -20.38
CA GLU A 19 5.10 2.18 -20.46
C GLU A 19 5.52 2.77 -19.11
N LEU A 20 4.99 2.24 -18.01
CA LEU A 20 5.38 2.64 -16.66
C LEU A 20 6.89 2.40 -16.42
N GLN A 21 7.40 1.24 -16.80
CA GLN A 21 8.82 0.90 -16.68
C GLN A 21 9.73 1.85 -17.46
N LYS A 22 9.32 2.28 -18.66
CA LYS A 22 10.08 3.25 -19.48
C LYS A 22 10.11 4.66 -18.86
N ALA A 23 9.13 5.00 -18.04
CA ALA A 23 9.05 6.29 -17.38
C ALA A 23 9.97 6.41 -16.16
N PHE A 24 10.51 5.30 -15.64
CA PHE A 24 11.38 5.26 -14.47
C PHE A 24 12.85 5.07 -14.82
N GLU A 25 13.74 5.60 -13.99
CA GLU A 25 15.12 5.14 -13.95
C GLU A 25 15.21 3.68 -13.50
N HIS A 26 16.25 2.98 -13.96
CA HIS A 26 16.44 1.58 -13.58
C HIS A 26 16.61 1.40 -12.07
N ASP A 27 17.26 2.36 -11.42
CA ASP A 27 17.54 2.41 -9.98
C ASP A 27 16.59 3.31 -9.18
N VAL A 28 15.40 3.59 -9.73
CA VAL A 28 14.39 4.46 -9.12
C VAL A 28 14.14 4.12 -7.64
N GLY A 29 14.11 5.15 -6.79
CA GLY A 29 13.86 4.99 -5.34
C GLY A 29 12.41 5.27 -4.93
N MET A 30 11.89 4.56 -3.93
CA MET A 30 10.65 4.90 -3.21
C MET A 30 10.78 4.47 -1.74
N GLY A 31 10.94 5.43 -0.83
CA GLY A 31 11.24 5.11 0.57
C GLY A 31 12.49 4.22 0.67
N GLY A 32 12.36 3.06 1.29
CA GLY A 32 13.41 2.03 1.35
C GLY A 32 13.53 1.11 0.13
N LEU A 33 12.69 1.27 -0.90
CA LEU A 33 12.74 0.47 -2.13
C LEU A 33 13.67 1.08 -3.17
N GLN A 34 14.31 0.21 -3.93
CA GLN A 34 15.19 0.59 -5.04
C GLN A 34 14.96 -0.33 -6.23
N GLY A 35 14.86 0.28 -7.41
CA GLY A 35 14.73 -0.41 -8.69
C GLY A 35 13.30 -0.47 -9.21
N VAL A 36 13.17 -0.47 -10.54
CA VAL A 36 11.87 -0.45 -11.22
C VAL A 36 11.05 -1.72 -10.95
N GLU A 37 11.70 -2.87 -10.82
CA GLU A 37 11.05 -4.13 -10.49
C GLU A 37 10.41 -4.09 -9.09
N ALA A 38 11.08 -3.46 -8.11
CA ALA A 38 10.56 -3.30 -6.76
C ALA A 38 9.30 -2.41 -6.73
N LEU A 39 9.27 -1.33 -7.52
CA LEU A 39 8.09 -0.48 -7.65
C LEU A 39 6.91 -1.20 -8.31
N VAL A 40 7.17 -1.97 -9.37
CA VAL A 40 6.13 -2.74 -10.05
C VAL A 40 5.53 -3.78 -9.10
N GLU A 41 6.35 -4.44 -8.29
CA GLU A 41 5.86 -5.37 -7.26
C GLU A 41 5.05 -4.64 -6.18
N GLN A 42 5.39 -3.40 -5.80
CA GLN A 42 4.52 -2.63 -4.90
C GLN A 42 3.16 -2.30 -5.49
N LEU A 43 3.10 -1.83 -6.75
CA LEU A 43 1.82 -1.59 -7.43
C LEU A 43 0.96 -2.86 -7.49
N ARG A 44 1.62 -4.01 -7.71
CA ARG A 44 0.97 -5.32 -7.70
C ARG A 44 0.44 -5.66 -6.31
N ARG A 45 1.21 -5.49 -5.24
CA ARG A 45 0.76 -5.71 -3.86
C ARG A 45 -0.44 -4.85 -3.53
N TYR A 46 -0.43 -3.56 -3.90
CA TYR A 46 -1.60 -2.70 -3.73
C TYR A 46 -2.84 -3.24 -4.47
N SER A 47 -2.67 -3.66 -5.72
CA SER A 47 -3.75 -4.24 -6.54
C SER A 47 -4.29 -5.56 -5.97
N LEU A 48 -3.43 -6.36 -5.34
CA LEU A 48 -3.79 -7.68 -4.81
C LEU A 48 -4.38 -7.58 -3.40
N TYR A 49 -3.79 -6.75 -2.53
CA TYR A 49 -4.08 -6.71 -1.09
C TYR A 49 -5.33 -5.90 -0.81
N PHE A 50 -5.58 -4.86 -1.60
CA PHE A 50 -6.79 -4.06 -1.52
C PHE A 50 -7.73 -4.47 -2.64
N SER A 51 -8.96 -4.84 -2.31
CA SER A 51 -9.94 -5.26 -3.32
C SER A 51 -10.41 -4.04 -4.12
N ASP A 52 -10.08 -4.00 -5.41
CA ASP A 52 -10.44 -2.91 -6.34
C ASP A 52 -9.99 -1.51 -5.86
N PRO A 53 -8.67 -1.24 -5.79
CA PRO A 53 -8.19 0.08 -5.38
C PRO A 53 -8.50 1.10 -6.48
N GLN A 54 -9.20 2.19 -6.11
CA GLN A 54 -9.58 3.24 -7.06
C GLN A 54 -8.83 4.53 -6.79
N MET A 55 -7.99 4.94 -7.73
CA MET A 55 -7.27 6.21 -7.66
C MET A 55 -7.93 7.27 -8.55
N HIS A 56 -8.35 8.36 -7.93
CA HIS A 56 -8.96 9.50 -8.61
C HIS A 56 -8.01 10.68 -8.57
N LEU A 57 -7.31 10.92 -9.66
CA LEU A 57 -6.39 12.03 -9.82
C LEU A 57 -7.15 13.36 -9.75
N GLN A 58 -6.69 14.27 -8.89
CA GLN A 58 -7.32 15.58 -8.70
C GLN A 58 -6.53 16.68 -9.40
N ARG A 59 -5.20 16.62 -9.30
CA ARG A 59 -4.30 17.64 -9.83
C ARG A 59 -2.93 17.04 -10.10
N VAL A 60 -2.32 17.50 -11.18
CA VAL A 60 -0.90 17.34 -11.46
C VAL A 60 -0.32 18.72 -11.65
N GLU A 61 0.81 18.98 -11.04
CA GLU A 61 1.52 20.24 -11.17
C GLU A 61 3.03 20.01 -11.12
N GLU A 62 3.79 20.79 -11.87
CA GLU A 62 5.24 20.88 -11.72
C GLU A 62 5.53 22.06 -10.78
N LEU A 63 6.09 21.78 -9.61
CA LEU A 63 6.34 22.81 -8.58
C LEU A 63 7.58 23.64 -8.93
N VAL A 64 8.61 22.96 -9.41
CA VAL A 64 9.87 23.48 -9.94
C VAL A 64 10.33 22.51 -11.04
N PRO A 65 11.22 22.92 -11.95
CA PRO A 65 11.72 22.04 -13.00
C PRO A 65 12.16 20.68 -12.45
N GLY A 66 11.59 19.60 -13.01
CA GLY A 66 11.93 18.23 -12.63
C GLY A 66 11.25 17.72 -11.35
N VAL A 67 10.37 18.50 -10.71
CA VAL A 67 9.60 18.07 -9.52
C VAL A 67 8.11 18.15 -9.82
N VAL A 68 7.52 17.00 -10.14
CA VAL A 68 6.09 16.88 -10.45
C VAL A 68 5.34 16.34 -9.24
N THR A 69 4.28 17.01 -8.82
CA THR A 69 3.39 16.57 -7.75
C THR A 69 2.04 16.17 -8.32
N ALA A 70 1.57 14.98 -7.98
CA ALA A 70 0.21 14.54 -8.20
C ALA A 70 -0.54 14.43 -6.87
N THR A 71 -1.72 15.02 -6.78
CA THR A 71 -2.65 14.82 -5.67
C THR A 71 -3.85 14.02 -6.14
N ALA A 72 -4.28 13.04 -5.36
CA ALA A 72 -5.36 12.13 -5.69
C ALA A 72 -6.20 11.75 -4.46
N ARG A 73 -7.38 11.18 -4.71
CA ARG A 73 -8.14 10.40 -3.73
C ARG A 73 -7.94 8.92 -4.02
N LEU A 74 -7.49 8.15 -3.03
CA LEU A 74 -7.32 6.72 -3.12
C LEU A 74 -8.38 6.03 -2.27
N LYS A 75 -9.27 5.28 -2.92
CA LYS A 75 -10.29 4.48 -2.26
C LYS A 75 -9.81 3.03 -2.16
N LEU A 76 -9.81 2.50 -0.94
CA LEU A 76 -9.35 1.15 -0.64
C LEU A 76 -10.46 0.38 0.07
N MET A 77 -10.87 -0.76 -0.44
CA MET A 77 -11.79 -1.66 0.27
C MET A 77 -11.01 -2.60 1.18
N VAL A 78 -11.41 -2.68 2.44
CA VAL A 78 -10.84 -3.63 3.39
C VAL A 78 -11.57 -4.96 3.28
N SER A 79 -10.95 -5.93 2.61
CA SER A 79 -11.44 -7.31 2.52
C SER A 79 -10.83 -8.20 3.60
N GLU A 80 -11.26 -9.46 3.69
CA GLU A 80 -10.59 -10.47 4.51
C GLU A 80 -9.11 -10.62 4.10
N PHE A 81 -8.83 -10.51 2.80
CA PHE A 81 -7.48 -10.60 2.29
C PHE A 81 -6.65 -9.37 2.69
N THR A 82 -7.23 -8.17 2.67
CA THR A 82 -6.57 -6.96 3.20
C THR A 82 -6.21 -7.11 4.67
N LEU A 83 -7.12 -7.64 5.49
CA LEU A 83 -6.83 -7.90 6.91
C LEU A 83 -5.66 -8.86 7.07
N ARG A 84 -5.65 -9.97 6.33
CA ARG A 84 -4.54 -10.94 6.36
C ARG A 84 -3.22 -10.34 5.95
N CYS A 85 -3.18 -9.54 4.89
CA CYS A 85 -1.93 -9.10 4.27
C CYS A 85 -1.41 -7.76 4.80
N VAL A 86 -2.28 -6.89 5.29
CA VAL A 86 -1.93 -5.52 5.73
C VAL A 86 -2.08 -5.36 7.23
N PHE A 87 -3.05 -6.04 7.85
CA PHE A 87 -3.31 -5.97 9.30
C PHE A 87 -3.30 -7.36 9.96
N PRO A 88 -2.28 -8.21 9.73
CA PRO A 88 -2.28 -9.61 10.15
C PRO A 88 -2.45 -9.79 11.67
N HIS A 89 -1.98 -8.83 12.46
CA HIS A 89 -2.11 -8.82 13.91
C HIS A 89 -3.56 -8.75 14.39
N LEU A 90 -4.49 -8.25 13.58
CA LEU A 90 -5.92 -8.23 13.90
C LEU A 90 -6.59 -9.60 13.70
N GLU A 91 -5.95 -10.55 13.01
CA GLU A 91 -6.47 -11.91 12.83
C GLU A 91 -6.05 -12.88 13.94
N LYS A 92 -4.86 -12.70 14.52
CA LYS A 92 -4.34 -13.51 15.63
C LYS A 92 -3.63 -12.61 16.64
N PRO A 93 -4.24 -12.29 17.80
CA PRO A 93 -3.56 -11.57 18.86
C PRO A 93 -2.31 -12.34 19.25
N LYS A 94 -1.16 -11.66 19.32
CA LYS A 94 0.13 -12.33 19.49
C LYS A 94 0.25 -13.08 20.82
N ASN A 95 -0.41 -12.59 21.89
CA ASN A 95 -0.38 -13.15 23.25
C ASN A 95 -1.51 -12.59 24.16
N GLY A 96 -2.63 -12.15 23.59
CA GLY A 96 -3.62 -11.36 24.34
C GLY A 96 -4.45 -12.18 25.33
N GLY A 97 -4.70 -11.62 26.52
CA GLY A 97 -5.81 -12.07 27.36
C GLY A 97 -7.16 -11.81 26.68
N GLU A 98 -8.25 -12.32 27.25
CA GLU A 98 -9.60 -12.24 26.67
C GLU A 98 -9.98 -10.81 26.21
N ASP A 99 -9.57 -9.78 26.97
CA ASP A 99 -9.83 -8.37 26.67
C ASP A 99 -9.14 -7.85 25.39
N GLU A 100 -7.90 -8.26 25.10
CA GLU A 100 -7.19 -7.85 23.88
C GLU A 100 -7.73 -8.56 22.63
N GLU A 101 -8.13 -9.83 22.79
CA GLU A 101 -8.79 -10.58 21.72
C GLU A 101 -10.13 -9.93 21.34
N ASP A 102 -10.88 -9.43 22.33
CA ASP A 102 -12.14 -8.71 22.11
C ASP A 102 -11.94 -7.37 21.38
N ILE A 103 -10.88 -6.62 21.71
CA ILE A 103 -10.52 -5.36 21.02
C ILE A 103 -10.20 -5.65 19.55
N TYR A 104 -9.29 -6.58 19.25
CA TYR A 104 -8.90 -6.87 17.86
C TYR A 104 -10.03 -7.48 17.03
N ARG A 105 -10.85 -8.35 17.64
CA ARG A 105 -12.08 -8.86 17.02
C ARG A 105 -13.06 -7.74 16.69
N SER A 106 -13.23 -6.78 17.60
CA SER A 106 -14.06 -5.59 17.40
C SER A 106 -13.53 -4.72 16.25
N LEU A 107 -12.22 -4.43 16.23
CA LEU A 107 -11.57 -3.67 15.15
C LEU A 107 -11.72 -4.35 13.79
N ARG A 108 -11.48 -5.66 13.72
CA ARG A 108 -11.71 -6.47 12.51
C ARG A 108 -13.14 -6.30 11.99
N LYS A 109 -14.13 -6.39 12.88
CA LYS A 109 -15.55 -6.21 12.53
C LYS A 109 -15.87 -4.78 12.08
N LYS A 110 -15.23 -3.77 12.67
CA LYS A 110 -15.39 -2.36 12.26
C LYS A 110 -14.78 -2.09 10.88
N LEU A 111 -13.69 -2.76 10.53
CA LEU A 111 -12.95 -2.55 9.28
C LEU A 111 -13.50 -3.36 8.10
N LEU A 112 -13.86 -4.62 8.32
CA LEU A 112 -14.21 -5.54 7.23
C LEU A 112 -15.38 -4.99 6.37
N GLY A 113 -15.17 -4.99 5.06
CA GLY A 113 -16.13 -4.48 4.07
C GLY A 113 -16.26 -2.96 4.04
N LYS A 114 -15.44 -2.22 4.79
CA LYS A 114 -15.42 -0.76 4.74
C LYS A 114 -14.46 -0.25 3.68
N GLN A 115 -14.78 0.94 3.18
CA GLN A 115 -13.93 1.67 2.26
C GLN A 115 -13.20 2.78 3.03
N LEU A 116 -11.88 2.84 2.87
CA LEU A 116 -11.05 3.95 3.29
C LEU A 116 -10.90 4.90 2.10
N ASP A 117 -11.28 6.17 2.27
CA ASP A 117 -11.11 7.23 1.27
C ASP A 117 -9.95 8.15 1.67
N CYS A 118 -8.75 7.77 1.24
CA CYS A 118 -7.51 8.41 1.62
C CYS A 118 -7.17 9.56 0.67
N ARG A 119 -6.69 10.67 1.23
CA ARG A 119 -5.94 11.65 0.45
C ARG A 119 -4.57 11.07 0.13
N CYS A 120 -4.16 11.19 -1.12
CA CYS A 120 -2.88 10.70 -1.62
C CYS A 120 -2.13 11.85 -2.28
N LYS A 121 -0.82 11.94 -2.00
CA LYS A 121 0.11 12.80 -2.70
C LYS A 121 1.28 11.96 -3.17
N VAL A 122 1.64 12.09 -4.44
CA VAL A 122 2.82 11.47 -5.03
C VAL A 122 3.70 12.58 -5.59
N VAL A 123 4.97 12.60 -5.20
CA VAL A 123 5.99 13.49 -5.75
C VAL A 123 6.93 12.66 -6.61
N PHE A 124 7.04 13.05 -7.87
CA PHE A 124 7.94 12.49 -8.86
C PHE A 124 9.14 13.41 -8.99
N LEU A 125 10.31 12.90 -8.63
CA LEU A 125 11.59 13.56 -8.80
C LEU A 125 12.23 13.02 -10.09
N MET A 126 12.31 13.88 -11.10
CA MET A 126 12.77 13.55 -12.44
C MET A 126 14.29 13.72 -12.53
N ASN A 127 14.95 12.86 -13.28
CA ASN A 127 16.31 13.07 -13.76
C ASN A 127 16.26 14.03 -14.94
N GLU A 128 16.99 15.15 -14.85
CA GLU A 128 16.98 16.21 -15.86
C GLU A 128 17.58 15.77 -17.20
N GLU A 129 18.58 14.88 -17.19
CA GLU A 129 19.26 14.43 -18.41
C GLU A 129 18.39 13.43 -19.19
N SER A 130 17.77 12.48 -18.49
CA SER A 130 17.00 11.42 -19.10
C SER A 130 15.52 11.73 -19.27
N GLY A 131 14.99 12.69 -18.49
CA GLY A 131 13.57 12.98 -18.38
C GLY A 131 12.75 11.87 -17.72
N ARG A 132 13.38 10.90 -17.04
CA ARG A 132 12.70 9.78 -16.34
C ARG A 132 12.63 10.04 -14.84
N VAL A 133 11.71 9.36 -14.16
CA VAL A 133 11.55 9.47 -12.71
C VAL A 133 12.67 8.71 -11.99
N ALA A 134 13.50 9.42 -11.25
CA ALA A 134 14.58 8.86 -10.43
C ALA A 134 14.14 8.53 -9.00
N ARG A 135 13.12 9.22 -8.47
CA ARG A 135 12.60 8.94 -7.12
C ARG A 135 11.13 9.30 -6.98
N LEU A 136 10.42 8.50 -6.18
CA LEU A 136 9.04 8.71 -5.77
C LEU A 136 8.98 8.99 -4.27
N GLU A 137 8.21 9.99 -3.89
CA GLU A 137 7.75 10.16 -2.51
C GLU A 137 6.24 10.02 -2.48
N VAL A 138 5.73 9.04 -1.74
CA VAL A 138 4.30 8.73 -1.65
C VAL A 138 3.83 8.99 -0.23
N CYS A 139 2.72 9.70 -0.11
CA CYS A 139 2.06 9.96 1.16
C CYS A 139 0.57 9.67 1.03
N ILE A 140 0.07 8.71 1.82
CA ILE A 140 -1.34 8.32 1.88
C ILE A 140 -1.84 8.58 3.30
N ASP A 141 -2.87 9.41 3.43
CA ASP A 141 -3.49 9.76 4.71
C ASP A 141 -4.41 8.63 5.22
N VAL A 142 -3.81 7.48 5.55
CA VAL A 142 -4.54 6.32 6.09
C VAL A 142 -5.06 6.61 7.49
N VAL A 143 -4.28 7.34 8.31
CA VAL A 143 -4.67 7.76 9.66
C VAL A 143 -5.96 8.58 9.62
N GLY A 144 -6.02 9.60 8.75
CA GLY A 144 -7.22 10.43 8.61
C GLY A 144 -8.44 9.61 8.20
N SER A 145 -8.29 8.65 7.28
CA SER A 145 -9.37 7.75 6.87
C SER A 145 -9.84 6.84 8.00
N LEU A 146 -8.93 6.27 8.77
CA LEU A 146 -9.25 5.41 9.91
C LEU A 146 -9.96 6.20 11.02
N LEU A 147 -9.53 7.42 11.31
CA LEU A 147 -10.19 8.29 12.29
C LEU A 147 -11.62 8.66 11.86
N GLN A 148 -11.84 8.88 10.55
CA GLN A 148 -13.19 9.12 10.03
C GLN A 148 -14.09 7.89 10.14
N LEU A 149 -13.52 6.69 9.96
CA LEU A 149 -14.25 5.43 10.03
C LEU A 149 -14.55 5.00 11.47
N LEU A 150 -13.54 5.00 12.34
CA LEU A 150 -13.58 4.44 13.68
C LEU A 150 -14.07 5.45 14.73
N ARG A 151 -13.90 6.75 14.47
CA ARG A 151 -14.22 7.86 15.38
C ARG A 151 -13.51 7.77 16.74
N ASP A 152 -12.39 7.06 16.77
CA ASP A 152 -11.59 6.84 17.96
C ASP A 152 -10.10 6.77 17.60
N THR A 153 -9.28 7.53 18.32
CA THR A 153 -7.84 7.63 18.06
C THR A 153 -7.07 6.42 18.55
N ILE A 154 -7.52 5.77 19.63
CA ILE A 154 -6.88 4.58 20.20
C ILE A 154 -7.11 3.41 19.25
N ASP A 155 -8.35 3.22 18.77
CA ASP A 155 -8.69 2.22 17.78
C ASP A 155 -7.91 2.42 16.48
N ALA A 156 -7.81 3.65 15.97
CA ALA A 156 -7.02 3.94 14.78
C ALA A 156 -5.52 3.64 14.99
N SER A 157 -4.99 3.94 16.17
CA SER A 157 -3.62 3.58 16.55
C SER A 157 -3.43 2.06 16.60
N ASN A 158 -4.35 1.32 17.22
CA ASN A 158 -4.29 -0.14 17.34
C ASN A 158 -4.37 -0.85 15.98
N VAL A 159 -5.09 -0.27 15.01
CA VAL A 159 -5.14 -0.79 13.63
C VAL A 159 -3.79 -0.61 12.92
N LEU A 160 -3.12 0.52 13.13
CA LEU A 160 -1.84 0.83 12.48
C LEU A 160 -0.64 0.22 13.21
N ASP A 161 -0.76 -0.01 14.52
CA ASP A 161 0.26 -0.66 15.31
C ASP A 161 0.49 -2.09 14.79
N ASN A 162 1.72 -2.42 14.41
CA ASN A 162 2.07 -3.69 13.74
C ASN A 162 1.44 -3.93 12.35
N ALA A 163 0.85 -2.92 11.71
CA ALA A 163 0.40 -3.04 10.32
C ALA A 163 1.60 -3.24 9.37
N LEU A 164 1.42 -4.05 8.33
CA LEU A 164 2.38 -4.23 7.23
C LEU A 164 2.32 -3.09 6.21
N LEU A 165 2.30 -1.86 6.70
CA LEU A 165 2.27 -0.64 5.93
C LEU A 165 3.28 0.35 6.54
N THR A 166 4.30 0.72 5.77
CA THR A 166 5.32 1.67 6.24
C THR A 166 4.88 3.12 6.08
N GLN A 167 5.63 4.05 6.69
CA GLN A 167 5.41 5.49 6.53
C GLN A 167 5.58 5.97 5.09
N ASP A 168 6.45 5.31 4.32
CA ASP A 168 6.65 5.56 2.89
C ASP A 168 5.56 4.92 2.01
N CYS A 169 4.48 4.43 2.62
CA CYS A 169 3.38 3.74 1.94
C CYS A 169 3.87 2.48 1.18
N VAL A 170 4.86 1.79 1.72
CA VAL A 170 5.29 0.48 1.23
C VAL A 170 4.48 -0.59 1.94
N VAL A 171 3.93 -1.53 1.17
CA VAL A 171 3.18 -2.66 1.73
C VAL A 171 4.11 -3.87 1.80
N GLY A 172 4.26 -4.41 3.02
CA GLY A 172 5.16 -5.52 3.30
C GLY A 172 4.72 -6.83 2.66
N ASP A 173 5.63 -7.79 2.55
CA ASP A 173 5.24 -9.18 2.28
C ASP A 173 4.83 -9.86 3.58
N LEU A 174 3.89 -10.80 3.50
CA LEU A 174 3.60 -11.69 4.61
C LEU A 174 4.81 -12.56 4.95
N THR A 175 5.62 -12.96 3.97
CA THR A 175 6.79 -13.82 4.18
C THR A 175 7.95 -13.13 4.88
N ASP A 176 8.03 -11.81 4.81
CA ASP A 176 9.07 -11.00 5.46
C ASP A 176 8.72 -10.69 6.92
N HIS A 177 7.51 -11.02 7.35
CA HIS A 177 7.08 -10.87 8.73
C HIS A 177 7.55 -12.09 9.54
N PRO A 178 8.17 -11.91 10.73
CA PRO A 178 8.70 -13.00 11.59
C PRO A 178 7.64 -13.99 12.12
N GLN A 179 6.41 -13.93 11.63
CA GLN A 179 5.29 -14.79 12.03
C GLN A 179 4.81 -15.73 10.92
N PHE A 180 5.32 -15.60 9.69
CA PHE A 180 4.95 -16.49 8.59
C PHE A 180 5.43 -17.93 8.81
N GLU A 181 6.56 -18.12 9.51
CA GLU A 181 7.06 -19.45 9.87
C GLU A 181 6.08 -20.24 10.76
N ASN A 182 5.18 -19.56 11.50
CA ASN A 182 4.13 -20.20 12.28
C ASN A 182 2.82 -20.44 11.50
N LEU A 183 2.66 -19.87 10.30
CA LEU A 183 1.49 -20.08 9.44
C LEU A 183 1.60 -21.34 8.57
N ALA A 184 2.81 -21.77 8.24
CA ALA A 184 3.05 -22.94 7.37
C ALA A 184 3.08 -24.29 8.13
N ALA A 185 2.88 -24.28 9.45
CA ALA A 185 3.03 -25.45 10.32
C ALA A 185 1.69 -26.00 10.90
N GLN A 186 0.53 -25.62 10.36
CA GLN A 186 -0.78 -26.16 10.76
C GLN A 186 -1.66 -26.52 9.57
#